data_AF-A0A9D9HAU7-F1
#
_entry.id   AF-A0A9D9HAU7-F1
#
_cell.length_a   1.000
_cell.length_b   1.000
_cell.length_c   1.000
_cell.angle_alpha   90.00
_cell.angle_beta   90.00
_cell.angle_gamma   90.00
#
_symmetry.space_group_name_H-M   'P 1'
#
loop_
_entity.id
_entity.type
_entity.pdbx_description
1 polymer ?
#
loop_
_entity_poly.entity_id
_entity_poly.type
_entity_poly.pdbx_seq_one_letter_code
_entity_poly.pdbx_strand_id
1 'polypeptide(L)'
;MDIRRIPLWQSRNATYMSNNLVRAVIEDQGEVAIELSARSVQGGFVNALSLPYFRGRGAGVLGDPNTDWWKGKESFYQAGGSYFTFPSKDEEGILTTNTYWTVRRYGSDGKCGGLWRLSEMKSRMEHMRYSARKVDLLLPGEPVLYSLVHIENRQGEMLEYNASIHSMLTPPFLESGCFLATSASHYVAFSPNFREVAFNRLKSGIRFNELRHAPAINGSVMDAGYVPGPTGSYDYLAGQLSSGDELGWTVVFNPRLQLLFMTLVPGPGSSLPGNVVKCPHVDIACNYLGRMDTPWALYEGGTPQVFSLTVGSGMLDHHGALDGPEHYSLAPGEGIDFISAQAYTSYDNPRMSNGFYSLEKVDAGLVFKRTKSYAFVPCDPSFSALRELAARLFQNSQE
;
A
#
# COMPACT_ATOMS: atom_id res chain seq x y z
N MET A 1 13.95 20.39 3.96
CA MET A 1 13.96 18.99 3.51
C MET A 1 15.04 18.27 4.29
N ASP A 2 14.77 17.06 4.78
CA ASP A 2 15.67 16.29 5.65
C ASP A 2 15.62 14.81 5.27
N ILE A 3 16.78 14.16 5.21
CA ILE A 3 16.93 12.72 5.03
C ILE A 3 18.06 12.21 5.92
N ARG A 4 17.78 11.20 6.72
CA ARG A 4 18.77 10.64 7.65
C ARG A 4 18.40 9.23 8.09
N ARG A 5 19.44 8.50 8.49
CA ARG A 5 19.30 7.19 9.12
C ARG A 5 19.00 7.37 10.60
N ILE A 6 18.07 6.57 11.12
CA ILE A 6 17.68 6.58 12.53
C ILE A 6 17.69 5.16 13.09
N PRO A 7 18.14 4.98 14.34
CA PRO A 7 17.83 3.77 15.10
C PRO A 7 16.33 3.81 15.44
N LEU A 8 15.60 2.73 15.13
CA LEU A 8 14.15 2.65 15.33
C LEU A 8 13.81 1.86 16.60
N TRP A 9 14.27 0.60 16.65
CA TRP A 9 14.15 -0.29 17.80
C TRP A 9 15.47 -1.03 18.03
N GLN A 10 15.51 -1.95 19.00
CA GLN A 10 16.71 -2.73 19.27
C GLN A 10 17.12 -3.50 18.00
N SER A 11 18.30 -3.16 17.48
CA SER A 11 18.88 -3.75 16.27
C SER A 11 18.10 -3.49 14.96
N ARG A 12 17.13 -2.58 14.94
CA ARG A 12 16.37 -2.19 13.73
C ARG A 12 16.61 -0.73 13.37
N ASN A 13 16.84 -0.48 12.09
CA ASN A 13 17.12 0.85 11.55
C ASN A 13 16.05 1.26 10.53
N ALA A 14 15.92 2.57 10.35
CA ALA A 14 15.03 3.15 9.35
C ALA A 14 15.67 4.38 8.71
N THR A 15 15.13 4.81 7.56
CA THR A 15 15.38 6.13 7.00
C THR A 15 14.19 7.02 7.30
N TYR A 16 14.46 8.18 7.90
CA TYR A 16 13.52 9.29 7.96
C TYR A 16 13.72 10.17 6.72
N MET A 17 12.63 10.54 6.06
CA MET A 17 12.60 11.44 4.91
C MET A 17 11.52 12.51 5.12
N SER A 18 11.80 13.77 4.81
CA SER A 18 10.77 14.82 4.80
C SER A 18 11.07 15.94 3.81
N ASN A 19 10.06 16.32 3.03
CA ASN A 19 10.10 17.48 2.14
C ASN A 19 9.36 18.71 2.71
N ASN A 20 9.11 18.72 4.02
CA ASN A 20 8.31 19.70 4.78
C ASN A 20 6.78 19.58 4.62
N LEU A 21 6.27 18.91 3.58
CA LEU A 21 4.83 18.66 3.39
C LEU A 21 4.43 17.32 3.99
N VAL A 22 5.23 16.29 3.69
CA VAL A 22 5.05 14.93 4.20
C VAL A 22 6.33 14.47 4.91
N ARG A 23 6.16 13.53 5.84
CA ARG A 23 7.25 12.78 6.48
C ARG A 23 7.03 11.30 6.25
N ALA A 24 8.10 10.59 5.94
CA ALA A 24 8.10 9.14 5.83
C ALA A 24 9.16 8.55 6.75
N VAL A 25 8.81 7.46 7.44
CA VAL A 25 9.78 6.61 8.14
C VAL A 25 9.67 5.23 7.52
N ILE A 26 10.75 4.81 6.87
CA ILE A 26 10.80 3.57 6.10
C ILE A 26 11.86 2.67 6.72
N GLU A 27 11.39 1.55 7.26
CA GLU A 27 12.19 0.56 7.95
C GLU A 27 12.99 -0.31 6.97
N ASP A 28 14.20 -0.72 7.34
CA ASP A 28 15.03 -1.61 6.50
C ASP A 28 14.48 -3.03 6.42
N GLN A 29 13.82 -3.45 7.49
CA GLN A 29 13.21 -4.75 7.59
C GLN A 29 11.85 -4.72 6.87
N GLY A 30 11.75 -5.49 5.77
CA GLY A 30 10.58 -5.55 4.90
C GLY A 30 10.36 -4.31 4.00
N GLU A 31 11.25 -3.32 4.06
CA GLU A 31 11.09 -2.01 3.39
C GLU A 31 9.75 -1.32 3.68
N VAL A 32 9.21 -1.56 4.87
CA VAL A 32 7.89 -1.09 5.30
C VAL A 32 7.97 0.39 5.67
N ALA A 33 7.17 1.22 4.99
CA ALA A 33 6.90 2.57 5.45
C ALA A 33 5.96 2.50 6.66
N ILE A 34 6.47 2.80 7.85
CA ILE A 34 5.70 2.73 9.11
C ILE A 34 5.09 4.08 9.51
N GLU A 35 5.61 5.16 8.93
CA GLU A 35 5.03 6.48 9.04
C GLU A 35 4.90 7.09 7.64
N LEU A 36 3.72 7.63 7.35
CA LEU A 36 3.49 8.63 6.33
C LEU A 36 2.61 9.71 6.98
N SER A 37 3.23 10.82 7.39
CA SER A 37 2.56 11.86 8.17
C SER A 37 2.49 13.20 7.45
N ALA A 38 1.36 13.87 7.56
CA ALA A 38 1.08 15.17 6.96
C ALA A 38 0.45 16.12 8.00
N ARG A 39 0.52 17.42 7.73
CA ARG A 39 -0.12 18.41 8.61
C ARG A 39 -1.63 18.44 8.40
N SER A 40 -2.39 18.29 9.48
CA SER A 40 -3.82 18.57 9.45
C SER A 40 -4.07 20.08 9.46
N VAL A 41 -5.28 20.47 9.04
CA VAL A 41 -5.73 21.87 9.13
C VAL A 41 -5.83 22.37 10.57
N GLN A 42 -6.01 21.46 11.54
CA GLN A 42 -6.00 21.78 12.97
C GLN A 42 -4.59 21.90 13.55
N GLY A 43 -3.55 21.62 12.77
CA GLY A 43 -2.17 21.62 13.20
C GLY A 43 -1.69 20.26 13.73
N GLY A 44 -0.37 20.14 13.89
CA GLY A 44 0.29 18.87 14.20
C GLY A 44 0.47 17.97 12.97
N PHE A 45 1.27 16.91 13.13
CA PHE A 45 1.42 15.87 12.11
C PHE A 45 0.57 14.66 12.52
N VAL A 46 -0.23 14.18 11.58
CA VAL A 46 -1.09 13.00 11.75
C VAL A 46 -0.50 11.91 10.89
N ASN A 47 -0.20 10.72 11.43
CA ASN A 47 0.23 9.57 10.63
C ASN A 47 -0.99 8.87 10.03
N ALA A 48 -0.92 8.51 8.75
CA ALA A 48 -1.95 7.70 8.09
C ALA A 48 -1.78 6.21 8.37
N LEU A 49 -0.54 5.75 8.51
CA LEU A 49 -0.18 4.35 8.45
C LEU A 49 -0.25 3.65 9.81
N SER A 50 -0.57 2.36 9.77
CA SER A 50 -0.74 1.50 10.94
C SER A 50 0.57 1.18 11.63
N LEU A 51 0.59 1.33 12.94
CA LEU A 51 1.56 0.72 13.85
C LEU A 51 0.75 -0.08 14.88
N PRO A 52 0.35 -1.32 14.55
CA PRO A 52 -0.50 -2.10 15.45
C PRO A 52 0.23 -2.35 16.77
N TYR A 53 -0.54 -2.45 17.87
CA TYR A 53 0.02 -2.64 19.22
C TYR A 53 0.95 -3.86 19.31
N PHE A 54 0.68 -4.85 18.46
CA PHE A 54 1.37 -6.12 18.38
C PHE A 54 2.60 -6.14 17.48
N ARG A 55 2.92 -5.04 16.79
CA ARG A 55 4.08 -4.99 15.89
C ARG A 55 5.34 -5.33 16.68
N GLY A 56 6.07 -6.32 16.18
CA GLY A 56 7.32 -6.79 16.76
C GLY A 56 8.41 -5.71 16.73
N ARG A 57 9.18 -5.61 17.82
CA ARG A 57 10.25 -4.62 17.99
C ARG A 57 11.64 -5.25 18.09
N GLY A 58 11.72 -6.58 18.19
CA GLY A 58 12.96 -7.34 18.18
C GLY A 58 13.49 -7.55 16.77
N ALA A 59 14.58 -8.31 16.64
CA ALA A 59 15.28 -8.54 15.37
C ALA A 59 14.48 -9.37 14.36
N GLY A 60 13.52 -10.17 14.81
CA GLY A 60 12.65 -11.00 13.98
C GLY A 60 11.81 -11.96 14.84
N VAL A 61 10.81 -12.59 14.24
CA VAL A 61 9.82 -13.43 14.95
C VAL A 61 10.44 -14.64 15.61
N LEU A 62 11.40 -15.30 14.95
CA LEU A 62 12.02 -16.53 15.45
C LEU A 62 12.91 -16.30 16.68
N GLY A 63 13.39 -15.07 16.88
CA GLY A 63 14.16 -14.69 18.06
C GLY A 63 13.30 -14.16 19.21
N ASP A 64 11.99 -14.01 19.00
CA ASP A 64 11.08 -13.48 20.01
C ASP A 64 10.57 -14.61 20.93
N PRO A 65 10.65 -14.45 22.27
CA PRO A 65 10.12 -15.44 23.20
C PRO A 65 8.63 -15.77 23.01
N ASN A 66 7.86 -14.87 22.40
CA ASN A 66 6.44 -15.06 22.10
C ASN A 66 6.17 -15.43 20.64
N THR A 67 7.14 -16.04 19.93
CA THR A 67 7.03 -16.42 18.49
C THR A 67 5.70 -17.06 18.10
N ASP A 68 5.18 -17.98 18.93
CA ASP A 68 3.92 -18.70 18.68
C ASP A 68 2.71 -17.76 18.60
N TRP A 69 2.76 -16.62 19.28
CA TRP A 69 1.68 -15.64 19.25
C TRP A 69 1.53 -14.97 17.88
N TRP A 70 2.65 -14.75 17.18
CA TRP A 70 2.65 -14.36 15.76
C TRP A 70 2.59 -15.57 14.81
N LYS A 71 2.28 -16.77 15.33
CA LYS A 71 2.23 -18.02 14.58
C LYS A 71 3.55 -18.34 13.85
N GLY A 72 4.68 -17.87 14.39
CA GLY A 72 5.99 -17.96 13.75
C GLY A 72 6.13 -17.19 12.43
N LYS A 73 5.16 -16.33 12.07
CA LYS A 73 5.12 -15.61 10.80
C LYS A 73 5.75 -14.23 10.91
N GLU A 74 6.82 -14.00 10.17
CA GLU A 74 7.50 -12.71 10.12
C GLU A 74 6.60 -11.61 9.52
N SER A 75 5.71 -11.97 8.59
CA SER A 75 4.69 -11.06 8.05
C SER A 75 3.73 -10.53 9.12
N PHE A 76 3.42 -11.32 10.14
CA PHE A 76 2.59 -10.89 11.27
C PHE A 76 3.42 -10.05 12.26
N TYR A 77 4.68 -10.44 12.49
CA TYR A 77 5.63 -9.67 13.30
C TYR A 77 5.84 -8.25 12.76
N GLN A 78 5.81 -8.10 11.43
CA GLN A 78 6.03 -6.85 10.71
C GLN A 78 4.75 -6.24 10.13
N ALA A 79 3.58 -6.65 10.63
CA ALA A 79 2.31 -6.15 10.13
C ALA A 79 2.15 -4.63 10.39
N GLY A 80 1.39 -3.99 9.51
CA GLY A 80 1.16 -2.54 9.52
C GLY A 80 1.97 -1.81 8.46
N GLY A 81 1.86 -0.49 8.47
CA GLY A 81 2.56 0.36 7.51
C GLY A 81 2.04 0.25 6.08
N SER A 82 2.90 0.65 5.16
CA SER A 82 2.78 0.47 3.73
C SER A 82 3.94 -0.38 3.23
N TYR A 83 3.64 -1.42 2.45
CA TYR A 83 4.61 -2.45 2.09
C TYR A 83 4.33 -3.05 0.71
N PHE A 84 5.42 -3.34 0.01
CA PHE A 84 5.40 -4.00 -1.28
C PHE A 84 5.64 -5.50 -1.11
N THR A 85 4.75 -6.33 -1.63
CA THR A 85 4.82 -7.79 -1.57
C THR A 85 5.20 -8.38 -2.91
N PHE A 86 6.28 -9.17 -2.91
CA PHE A 86 6.74 -9.99 -4.03
C PHE A 86 7.59 -11.17 -3.53
N PRO A 87 7.49 -12.36 -4.16
CA PRO A 87 6.35 -12.81 -4.95
C PRO A 87 5.18 -13.16 -4.02
N SER A 88 3.98 -12.63 -4.25
CA SER A 88 2.88 -12.72 -3.28
C SER A 88 2.14 -14.09 -3.22
N LYS A 89 2.74 -15.17 -3.74
CA LYS A 89 2.12 -16.51 -3.80
C LYS A 89 2.49 -17.40 -2.61
N ASP A 90 3.70 -17.23 -2.05
CA ASP A 90 4.24 -18.12 -1.03
C ASP A 90 4.44 -17.39 0.29
N GLU A 91 3.47 -17.52 1.22
CA GLU A 91 3.63 -17.00 2.59
C GLU A 91 4.82 -17.63 3.34
N GLU A 92 5.32 -18.78 2.87
CA GLU A 92 6.41 -19.55 3.48
C GLU A 92 7.81 -19.24 2.90
N GLY A 93 7.94 -18.26 2.00
CA GLY A 93 9.19 -17.93 1.31
C GLY A 93 9.94 -16.66 1.77
N ILE A 94 11.11 -16.39 1.18
CA ILE A 94 11.79 -15.09 1.26
C ILE A 94 11.06 -14.08 0.38
N LEU A 95 10.24 -13.25 1.03
CA LEU A 95 9.45 -12.18 0.41
C LEU A 95 10.10 -10.83 0.64
N THR A 96 9.75 -9.87 -0.22
CA THR A 96 10.15 -8.47 -0.03
C THR A 96 9.68 -7.90 1.31
N THR A 97 8.57 -8.39 1.86
CA THR A 97 7.96 -7.91 3.11
C THR A 97 8.50 -8.54 4.39
N ASN A 98 9.15 -9.70 4.32
CA ASN A 98 9.65 -10.42 5.50
C ASN A 98 11.18 -10.46 5.57
N THR A 99 11.86 -9.79 4.64
CA THR A 99 13.32 -9.85 4.49
C THR A 99 13.96 -8.51 4.80
N TYR A 100 15.19 -8.54 5.31
CA TYR A 100 15.99 -7.35 5.53
C TYR A 100 16.51 -6.77 4.20
N TRP A 101 16.39 -5.46 4.03
CA TRP A 101 16.96 -4.72 2.91
C TRP A 101 18.15 -3.89 3.34
N THR A 102 19.17 -3.87 2.49
CA THR A 102 20.36 -3.06 2.71
C THR A 102 20.17 -1.71 2.03
N VAL A 103 20.11 -0.63 2.83
CA VAL A 103 20.20 0.73 2.28
C VAL A 103 21.62 0.96 1.77
N ARG A 104 21.74 1.16 0.45
CA ARG A 104 23.02 1.37 -0.23
C ARG A 104 23.43 2.83 -0.17
N ARG A 105 22.50 3.72 -0.54
CA ARG A 105 22.75 5.15 -0.69
C ARG A 105 21.48 5.94 -0.42
N TYR A 106 21.63 7.18 0.01
CA TYR A 106 20.53 8.14 0.16
C TYR A 106 21.09 9.56 0.06
N GLY A 107 20.25 10.52 -0.30
CA GLY A 107 20.66 11.91 -0.42
C GLY A 107 19.63 12.79 -1.13
N SER A 108 20.10 13.87 -1.73
CA SER A 108 19.32 14.71 -2.63
C SER A 108 19.76 14.50 -4.08
N ASP A 109 18.83 14.69 -5.03
CA ASP A 109 19.13 14.68 -6.46
C ASP A 109 19.23 16.11 -6.99
N GLY A 110 20.31 16.41 -7.71
CA GLY A 110 20.54 17.76 -8.25
C GLY A 110 19.64 18.14 -9.44
N LYS A 111 19.00 17.18 -10.10
CA LYS A 111 18.16 17.43 -11.29
C LYS A 111 16.71 17.71 -10.90
N CYS A 112 16.09 16.86 -10.08
CA CYS A 112 14.71 17.06 -9.62
C CYS A 112 14.60 17.76 -8.25
N GLY A 113 15.73 17.95 -7.55
CA GLY A 113 15.75 18.56 -6.21
C GLY A 113 15.18 17.67 -5.10
N GLY A 114 14.72 16.46 -5.42
CA GLY A 114 14.08 15.54 -4.48
C GLY A 114 15.05 14.83 -3.55
N LEU A 115 14.52 14.36 -2.41
CA LEU A 115 15.23 13.47 -1.50
C LEU A 115 14.98 12.02 -1.90
N TRP A 116 16.02 11.19 -1.88
CA TRP A 116 15.89 9.80 -2.30
C TRP A 116 16.69 8.84 -1.43
N ARG A 117 16.25 7.58 -1.40
CA ARG A 117 16.99 6.43 -0.86
C ARG A 117 16.98 5.29 -1.87
N LEU A 118 18.10 4.56 -1.93
CA LEU A 118 18.27 3.33 -2.69
C LEU A 118 18.55 2.18 -1.72
N SER A 119 17.75 1.13 -1.80
CA SER A 119 17.97 -0.10 -1.06
C SER A 119 17.91 -1.33 -1.95
N GLU A 120 18.44 -2.45 -1.46
CA GLU A 120 18.40 -3.72 -2.18
C GLU A 120 18.22 -4.92 -1.25
N MET A 121 17.70 -6.00 -1.83
CA MET A 121 17.70 -7.32 -1.25
C MET A 121 17.97 -8.39 -2.32
N LYS A 122 18.29 -9.60 -1.87
CA LYS A 122 18.41 -10.78 -2.74
C LYS A 122 17.76 -11.96 -2.04
N SER A 123 16.86 -12.64 -2.73
CA SER A 123 16.43 -13.97 -2.31
C SER A 123 17.47 -15.00 -2.70
N ARG A 124 17.87 -15.83 -1.74
CA ARG A 124 18.84 -16.92 -1.92
C ARG A 124 18.21 -18.30 -1.87
N MET A 125 16.88 -18.40 -1.80
CA MET A 125 16.21 -19.71 -1.81
C MET A 125 16.45 -20.39 -3.15
N GLU A 126 16.74 -21.69 -3.11
CA GLU A 126 17.16 -22.46 -4.28
C GLU A 126 16.15 -22.39 -5.43
N HIS A 127 14.87 -22.47 -5.12
CA HIS A 127 13.73 -22.44 -6.06
C HIS A 127 13.07 -21.07 -6.18
N MET A 128 13.67 -19.99 -5.66
CA MET A 128 13.10 -18.64 -5.74
C MET A 128 14.18 -17.55 -5.68
N ARG A 129 15.15 -17.58 -6.61
CA ARG A 129 16.26 -16.61 -6.66
C ARG A 129 15.86 -15.38 -7.45
N TYR A 130 15.74 -14.25 -6.77
CA TYR A 130 15.56 -12.95 -7.40
C TYR A 130 16.37 -11.89 -6.67
N SER A 131 16.64 -10.78 -7.35
CA SER A 131 17.16 -9.56 -6.72
C SER A 131 16.14 -8.45 -6.84
N ALA A 132 16.02 -7.63 -5.80
CA ALA A 132 15.18 -6.45 -5.81
C ALA A 132 16.00 -5.21 -5.44
N ARG A 133 15.78 -4.11 -6.15
CA ARG A 133 16.33 -2.78 -5.85
C ARG A 133 15.18 -1.79 -5.76
N LYS A 134 15.14 -0.99 -4.71
CA LYS A 134 14.05 -0.05 -4.44
C LYS A 134 14.58 1.37 -4.35
N VAL A 135 13.90 2.29 -5.03
CA VAL A 135 14.11 3.73 -4.91
C VAL A 135 12.86 4.34 -4.29
N ASP A 136 13.02 5.01 -3.16
CA ASP A 136 11.98 5.90 -2.63
C ASP A 136 12.39 7.35 -2.86
N LEU A 137 11.43 8.21 -3.22
CA LEU A 137 11.64 9.61 -3.59
C LEU A 137 10.57 10.52 -2.98
N LEU A 138 11.01 11.64 -2.41
CA LEU A 138 10.16 12.79 -2.07
C LEU A 138 10.56 13.98 -2.94
N LEU A 139 9.63 14.48 -3.75
CA LEU A 139 9.84 15.66 -4.59
C LEU A 139 9.55 16.97 -3.84
N PRO A 140 10.21 18.08 -4.16
CA PRO A 140 9.86 19.38 -3.59
C PRO A 140 8.44 19.79 -4.00
N GLY A 141 7.65 20.31 -3.06
CA GLY A 141 6.30 20.82 -3.34
C GLY A 141 5.20 19.77 -3.51
N GLU A 142 5.54 18.47 -3.43
CA GLU A 142 4.58 17.38 -3.61
C GLU A 142 4.43 16.56 -2.32
N PRO A 143 3.22 16.40 -1.75
CA PRO A 143 3.00 15.62 -0.53
C PRO A 143 2.94 14.11 -0.81
N VAL A 144 3.93 13.59 -1.54
CA VAL A 144 3.89 12.23 -2.12
C VAL A 144 5.19 11.48 -1.85
N LEU A 145 5.05 10.24 -1.35
CA LEU A 145 6.10 9.24 -1.33
C LEU A 145 6.02 8.39 -2.60
N TYR A 146 6.98 8.56 -3.50
CA TYR A 146 7.12 7.76 -4.71
C TYR A 146 8.02 6.56 -4.43
N SER A 147 7.65 5.39 -4.95
CA SER A 147 8.46 4.18 -4.86
C SER A 147 8.55 3.47 -6.21
N LEU A 148 9.76 3.03 -6.57
CA LEU A 148 10.01 2.11 -7.68
C LEU A 148 10.77 0.90 -7.15
N VAL A 149 10.27 -0.30 -7.42
CA VAL A 149 10.93 -1.56 -7.10
C VAL A 149 11.26 -2.27 -8.41
N HIS A 150 12.55 -2.36 -8.71
CA HIS A 150 13.06 -3.16 -9.82
C HIS A 150 13.36 -4.57 -9.35
N ILE A 151 12.85 -5.56 -10.05
CA ILE A 151 12.97 -6.98 -9.71
C ILE A 151 13.56 -7.69 -10.90
N GLU A 152 14.51 -8.58 -10.65
CA GLU A 152 15.16 -9.39 -11.69
C GLU A 152 15.14 -10.86 -11.29
N ASN A 153 14.71 -11.72 -12.22
CA ASN A 153 14.79 -13.15 -12.05
C ASN A 153 16.25 -13.60 -12.18
N ARG A 154 16.78 -14.17 -11.09
CA ARG A 154 18.16 -14.68 -11.00
C ARG A 154 18.22 -16.20 -11.05
N GLN A 155 17.10 -16.87 -11.29
CA GLN A 155 17.06 -18.32 -11.53
C GLN A 155 17.39 -18.63 -12.99
N GLY A 156 17.71 -19.91 -13.24
CA GLY A 156 17.81 -20.47 -14.58
C GLY A 156 16.46 -20.92 -15.17
N GLU A 157 15.35 -20.67 -14.46
CA GLU A 157 13.99 -21.07 -14.85
C GLU A 157 13.00 -19.91 -14.70
N MET A 158 11.76 -20.10 -15.18
CA MET A 158 10.68 -19.10 -15.06
C MET A 158 10.34 -18.87 -13.58
N LEU A 159 10.28 -17.59 -13.19
CA LEU A 159 9.80 -17.19 -11.86
C LEU A 159 8.33 -16.82 -11.95
N GLU A 160 7.45 -17.61 -11.33
CA GLU A 160 6.05 -17.21 -11.14
C GLU A 160 5.95 -16.13 -10.08
N TYR A 161 5.12 -15.12 -10.32
CA TYR A 161 4.96 -14.03 -9.38
C TYR A 161 3.59 -13.38 -9.44
N ASN A 162 3.28 -12.73 -8.32
CA ASN A 162 2.32 -11.64 -8.21
C ASN A 162 3.00 -10.54 -7.40
N ALA A 163 2.61 -9.29 -7.68
CA ALA A 163 3.18 -8.12 -7.03
C ALA A 163 2.07 -7.13 -6.66
N SER A 164 2.20 -6.54 -5.48
CA SER A 164 1.20 -5.65 -4.92
C SER A 164 1.81 -4.70 -3.91
N ILE A 165 1.28 -3.48 -3.83
CA ILE A 165 1.52 -2.55 -2.73
C ILE A 165 0.29 -2.53 -1.84
N HIS A 166 0.47 -2.60 -0.53
CA HIS A 166 -0.62 -2.44 0.44
C HIS A 166 -0.30 -1.31 1.40
N SER A 167 -1.34 -0.66 1.93
CA SER A 167 -1.23 0.36 2.96
C SER A 167 -2.32 0.14 3.99
N MET A 168 -1.91 -0.18 5.22
CA MET A 168 -2.82 -0.35 6.34
C MET A 168 -3.00 0.99 7.04
N LEU A 169 -4.24 1.50 7.05
CA LEU A 169 -4.61 2.78 7.65
C LEU A 169 -5.28 2.54 9.01
N THR A 170 -4.99 3.39 10.00
CA THR A 170 -5.54 3.30 11.36
C THR A 170 -5.83 4.68 11.95
N PRO A 171 -6.50 4.76 13.11
CA PRO A 171 -6.54 5.99 13.89
C PRO A 171 -5.12 6.52 14.17
N PRO A 172 -4.93 7.84 14.28
CA PRO A 172 -5.97 8.87 14.30
C PRO A 172 -6.47 9.31 12.91
N PHE A 173 -5.83 8.91 11.81
CA PHE A 173 -6.30 9.26 10.46
C PHE A 173 -7.58 8.52 10.07
N LEU A 174 -7.64 7.20 10.25
CA LEU A 174 -8.83 6.43 9.96
C LEU A 174 -9.82 6.52 11.13
N GLU A 175 -11.05 6.93 10.86
CA GLU A 175 -12.11 6.98 11.87
C GLU A 175 -13.50 6.81 11.24
N SER A 176 -14.52 6.65 12.10
CA SER A 176 -15.92 6.62 11.66
C SER A 176 -16.27 7.90 10.91
N GLY A 177 -16.82 7.74 9.71
CA GLY A 177 -17.15 8.85 8.83
C GLY A 177 -16.11 9.12 7.74
N CYS A 178 -14.98 8.41 7.72
CA CYS A 178 -14.09 8.43 6.56
C CYS A 178 -14.78 7.83 5.31
N PHE A 179 -14.35 8.28 4.14
CA PHE A 179 -14.86 7.80 2.85
C PHE A 179 -13.73 7.21 2.00
N LEU A 180 -13.98 6.06 1.41
CA LEU A 180 -13.12 5.34 0.48
C LEU A 180 -13.71 5.47 -0.94
N ALA A 181 -12.85 5.71 -1.91
CA ALA A 181 -13.16 5.63 -3.33
C ALA A 181 -11.98 4.99 -4.07
N THR A 182 -12.25 4.29 -5.16
CA THR A 182 -11.22 3.71 -6.03
C THR A 182 -11.56 3.92 -7.50
N SER A 183 -10.56 3.72 -8.38
CA SER A 183 -10.74 3.71 -9.83
C SER A 183 -11.40 2.45 -10.37
N ALA A 184 -11.61 1.41 -9.56
CA ALA A 184 -12.19 0.17 -10.03
C ALA A 184 -13.65 0.33 -10.45
N SER A 185 -14.01 -0.34 -11.55
CA SER A 185 -15.33 -0.33 -12.17
C SER A 185 -16.19 -1.54 -11.79
N HIS A 186 -15.57 -2.60 -11.29
CA HIS A 186 -16.22 -3.82 -10.84
C HIS A 186 -15.61 -4.28 -9.54
N TYR A 187 -16.42 -4.84 -8.65
CA TYR A 187 -16.02 -5.30 -7.33
C TYR A 187 -16.65 -6.65 -7.03
N VAL A 188 -15.98 -7.42 -6.18
CA VAL A 188 -16.50 -8.63 -5.58
C VAL A 188 -16.04 -8.68 -4.13
N ALA A 189 -16.96 -9.04 -3.22
CA ALA A 189 -16.62 -9.29 -1.83
C ALA A 189 -16.30 -10.77 -1.60
N PHE A 190 -15.41 -11.03 -0.66
CA PHE A 190 -15.07 -12.37 -0.20
C PHE A 190 -15.36 -12.50 1.28
N SER A 191 -15.96 -13.64 1.65
CA SER A 191 -15.95 -14.07 3.03
C SER A 191 -14.56 -14.65 3.33
N PRO A 192 -13.78 -14.07 4.26
CA PRO A 192 -12.65 -14.76 4.82
C PRO A 192 -13.14 -16.04 5.47
N ASN A 193 -12.26 -17.02 5.54
CA ASN A 193 -12.56 -18.31 6.15
C ASN A 193 -13.09 -18.09 7.58
N PHE A 194 -14.32 -18.56 7.85
CA PHE A 194 -15.15 -18.18 9.01
C PHE A 194 -14.57 -18.47 10.40
N ARG A 195 -13.42 -19.14 10.51
CA ARG A 195 -12.87 -19.58 11.80
C ARG A 195 -12.22 -18.44 12.61
N GLU A 196 -11.81 -17.35 11.96
CA GLU A 196 -10.96 -16.31 12.57
C GLU A 196 -11.60 -14.92 12.58
N VAL A 197 -12.84 -14.80 12.08
CA VAL A 197 -13.57 -13.53 11.97
C VAL A 197 -14.90 -13.57 12.71
N ALA A 198 -15.28 -12.46 13.34
CA ALA A 198 -16.53 -12.36 14.10
C ALA A 198 -17.77 -12.42 13.18
N PHE A 199 -17.85 -11.55 12.18
CA PHE A 199 -18.82 -11.65 11.09
C PHE A 199 -18.46 -10.76 9.88
N ASN A 200 -19.14 -10.99 8.75
CA ASN A 200 -19.06 -10.20 7.51
C ASN A 200 -20.31 -9.35 7.32
N ARG A 201 -20.17 -8.15 6.76
CA ARG A 201 -21.31 -7.30 6.37
C ARG A 201 -21.70 -7.54 4.92
N LEU A 202 -20.72 -7.80 4.06
CA LEU A 202 -20.91 -7.94 2.62
C LEU A 202 -21.23 -9.39 2.23
N LYS A 203 -22.04 -9.53 1.18
CA LYS A 203 -22.38 -10.83 0.62
C LYS A 203 -21.30 -11.28 -0.36
N SER A 204 -20.66 -12.41 -0.03
CA SER A 204 -19.56 -12.97 -0.82
C SER A 204 -20.00 -13.43 -2.21
N GLY A 205 -19.10 -13.32 -3.19
CA GLY A 205 -19.24 -13.92 -4.52
C GLY A 205 -20.23 -13.22 -5.46
N ILE A 206 -20.77 -12.06 -5.08
CA ILE A 206 -21.61 -11.24 -5.96
C ILE A 206 -20.77 -10.11 -6.54
N ARG A 207 -20.75 -10.01 -7.88
CA ARG A 207 -20.16 -8.86 -8.59
C ARG A 207 -21.08 -7.65 -8.54
N PHE A 208 -20.52 -6.47 -8.34
CA PHE A 208 -21.23 -5.19 -8.33
C PHE A 208 -20.31 -4.06 -8.80
N ASN A 209 -20.87 -2.91 -9.19
CA ASN A 209 -20.09 -1.89 -9.94
C ASN A 209 -19.74 -0.66 -9.10
N GLU A 210 -20.36 -0.48 -7.94
CA GLU A 210 -20.17 0.71 -7.11
C GLU A 210 -20.11 0.35 -5.63
N LEU A 211 -19.08 0.84 -4.93
CA LEU A 211 -18.96 0.66 -3.47
C LEU A 211 -20.20 1.15 -2.70
N ARG A 212 -20.90 2.18 -3.19
CA ARG A 212 -22.12 2.74 -2.57
C ARG A 212 -23.33 1.80 -2.60
N HIS A 213 -23.30 0.80 -3.48
CA HIS A 213 -24.39 -0.13 -3.72
C HIS A 213 -23.90 -1.58 -3.55
N ALA A 214 -23.04 -1.82 -2.55
CA ALA A 214 -22.47 -3.13 -2.29
C ALA A 214 -23.54 -4.09 -1.72
N PRO A 215 -23.66 -5.33 -2.22
CA PRO A 215 -24.59 -6.33 -1.69
C PRO A 215 -24.24 -6.72 -0.25
N ALA A 216 -25.22 -6.62 0.66
CA ALA A 216 -25.07 -7.01 2.06
C ALA A 216 -25.60 -8.42 2.32
N ILE A 217 -25.09 -9.07 3.39
CA ILE A 217 -25.45 -10.46 3.73
C ILE A 217 -26.95 -10.64 4.05
N ASN A 218 -27.60 -9.60 4.57
CA ASN A 218 -29.04 -9.58 4.88
C ASN A 218 -29.94 -9.37 3.64
N GLY A 219 -29.36 -9.29 2.44
CA GLY A 219 -30.08 -9.05 1.18
C GLY A 219 -30.34 -7.58 0.85
N SER A 220 -29.94 -6.63 1.70
CA SER A 220 -29.99 -5.20 1.35
C SER A 220 -28.75 -4.77 0.56
N VAL A 221 -28.71 -3.49 0.18
CA VAL A 221 -27.48 -2.83 -0.29
C VAL A 221 -26.89 -1.98 0.84
N MET A 222 -25.59 -1.72 0.79
CA MET A 222 -24.91 -0.81 1.71
C MET A 222 -23.77 -0.06 1.03
N ASP A 223 -23.35 1.05 1.65
CA ASP A 223 -22.16 1.78 1.22
C ASP A 223 -20.90 1.18 1.84
N ALA A 224 -20.17 0.38 1.05
CA ALA A 224 -18.86 -0.17 1.40
C ALA A 224 -17.72 0.88 1.29
N GLY A 225 -17.98 2.04 0.67
CA GLY A 225 -17.07 3.17 0.66
C GLY A 225 -17.12 3.97 1.97
N TYR A 226 -18.13 3.77 2.80
CA TYR A 226 -18.23 4.42 4.10
C TYR A 226 -17.51 3.60 5.18
N VAL A 227 -16.57 4.24 5.88
CA VAL A 227 -15.90 3.65 7.05
C VAL A 227 -16.83 3.76 8.26
N PRO A 228 -17.41 2.65 8.75
CA PRO A 228 -18.21 2.66 9.95
C PRO A 228 -17.31 2.89 11.16
N GLY A 229 -17.92 3.18 12.31
CA GLY A 229 -17.24 2.97 13.59
C GLY A 229 -16.94 1.49 13.82
N PRO A 230 -16.46 1.13 15.03
CA PRO A 230 -16.23 -0.26 15.37
C PRO A 230 -17.52 -1.09 15.27
N THR A 231 -17.56 -2.04 14.34
CA THR A 231 -18.72 -2.92 14.10
C THR A 231 -18.49 -4.36 14.52
N GLY A 232 -17.25 -4.75 14.79
CA GLY A 232 -16.90 -6.15 15.01
C GLY A 232 -16.84 -6.95 13.71
N SER A 233 -16.74 -6.29 12.54
CA SER A 233 -16.79 -6.97 11.25
C SER A 233 -15.44 -6.96 10.55
N TYR A 234 -15.22 -7.96 9.70
CA TYR A 234 -14.13 -7.98 8.74
C TYR A 234 -14.71 -8.24 7.36
N ASP A 235 -14.44 -7.40 6.38
CA ASP A 235 -14.85 -7.64 4.99
C ASP A 235 -13.62 -7.53 4.08
N TYR A 236 -13.56 -8.36 3.04
CA TYR A 236 -12.54 -8.26 2.02
C TYR A 236 -13.20 -8.00 0.66
N LEU A 237 -12.70 -7.01 -0.07
CA LEU A 237 -13.15 -6.68 -1.41
C LEU A 237 -11.97 -6.73 -2.37
N ALA A 238 -12.19 -7.26 -3.57
CA ALA A 238 -11.32 -7.02 -4.70
C ALA A 238 -12.08 -6.20 -5.75
N GLY A 239 -11.37 -5.29 -6.41
CA GLY A 239 -11.88 -4.42 -7.45
C GLY A 239 -11.02 -4.51 -8.70
N GLN A 240 -11.66 -4.43 -9.86
CA GLN A 240 -11.03 -4.49 -11.17
C GLN A 240 -11.10 -3.14 -11.87
N LEU A 241 -9.98 -2.71 -12.43
CA LEU A 241 -9.86 -1.51 -13.25
C LEU A 241 -10.28 -1.80 -14.68
N SER A 242 -10.70 -0.75 -15.38
CA SER A 242 -11.03 -0.83 -16.80
C SER A 242 -9.75 -0.91 -17.63
N SER A 243 -9.78 -1.61 -18.76
CA SER A 243 -8.60 -1.79 -19.64
C SER A 243 -8.03 -0.47 -20.19
N GLY A 244 -8.86 0.59 -20.26
CA GLY A 244 -8.46 1.92 -20.70
C GLY A 244 -7.93 2.85 -19.61
N ASP A 245 -7.94 2.42 -18.33
CA ASP A 245 -7.53 3.30 -17.23
C ASP A 245 -6.02 3.52 -17.24
N GLU A 246 -5.58 4.76 -17.46
CA GLU A 246 -4.16 5.12 -17.47
C GLU A 246 -3.52 4.99 -16.07
N LEU A 247 -4.31 5.26 -15.04
CA LEU A 247 -3.91 5.27 -13.63
C LEU A 247 -4.90 4.48 -12.78
N GLY A 248 -4.36 3.62 -11.93
CA GLY A 248 -5.08 3.01 -10.83
C GLY A 248 -4.95 3.84 -9.57
N TRP A 249 -6.06 4.03 -8.84
CA TRP A 249 -6.03 4.78 -7.60
C TRP A 249 -7.01 4.28 -6.55
N THR A 250 -6.61 4.48 -5.30
CA THR A 250 -7.47 4.33 -4.11
C THR A 250 -7.27 5.54 -3.21
N VAL A 251 -8.37 6.15 -2.76
CA VAL A 251 -8.36 7.38 -1.96
C VAL A 251 -9.23 7.20 -0.73
N VAL A 252 -8.70 7.59 0.43
CA VAL A 252 -9.42 7.66 1.70
C VAL A 252 -9.46 9.10 2.17
N PHE A 253 -10.65 9.65 2.35
CA PHE A 253 -10.89 10.97 2.91
C PHE A 253 -11.20 10.86 4.39
N ASN A 254 -10.53 11.67 5.20
CA ASN A 254 -10.98 12.02 6.54
C ASN A 254 -11.63 13.43 6.49
N PRO A 255 -12.97 13.52 6.65
CA PRO A 255 -13.70 14.78 6.71
C PRO A 255 -13.33 15.68 7.88
N ARG A 256 -13.12 15.09 9.06
CA ARG A 256 -12.95 15.79 10.34
C ARG A 256 -11.56 16.41 10.44
N LEU A 257 -10.52 15.67 10.04
CA LEU A 257 -9.14 16.16 10.00
C LEU A 257 -8.82 16.96 8.72
N GLN A 258 -9.75 16.98 7.76
CA GLN A 258 -9.56 17.51 6.40
C GLN A 258 -8.29 16.96 5.73
N LEU A 259 -8.06 15.65 5.85
CA LEU A 259 -6.91 14.94 5.29
C LEU A 259 -7.38 13.95 4.22
N LEU A 260 -6.56 13.72 3.21
CA LEU A 260 -6.76 12.65 2.22
C LEU A 260 -5.48 11.82 2.10
N PHE A 261 -5.63 10.50 2.13
CA PHE A 261 -4.59 9.54 1.78
C PHE A 261 -4.94 8.94 0.42
N MET A 262 -3.96 8.79 -0.46
CA MET A 262 -4.14 8.23 -1.78
C MET A 262 -2.98 7.32 -2.17
N THR A 263 -3.30 6.15 -2.72
CA THR A 263 -2.35 5.31 -3.46
C THR A 263 -2.62 5.49 -4.96
N LEU A 264 -1.55 5.62 -5.74
CA LEU A 264 -1.57 5.75 -7.19
C LEU A 264 -0.59 4.73 -7.80
N VAL A 265 -1.03 4.03 -8.85
CA VAL A 265 -0.24 3.05 -9.60
C VAL A 265 -0.52 3.18 -11.11
N PRO A 266 0.38 2.70 -11.99
CA PRO A 266 0.07 2.55 -13.42
C PRO A 266 -1.15 1.63 -13.63
N GLY A 267 -2.18 2.12 -14.33
CA GLY A 267 -3.34 1.31 -14.69
C GLY A 267 -3.12 0.46 -15.95
N PRO A 268 -4.07 -0.42 -16.31
CA PRO A 268 -3.98 -1.27 -17.51
C PRO A 268 -3.75 -0.51 -18.82
N GLY A 269 -4.34 0.68 -18.94
CA GLY A 269 -4.25 1.56 -20.10
C GLY A 269 -3.00 2.43 -20.12
N SER A 270 -2.11 2.31 -19.13
CA SER A 270 -0.91 3.14 -19.02
C SER A 270 0.01 3.02 -20.24
N SER A 271 0.52 4.16 -20.70
CA SER A 271 1.50 4.27 -21.80
C SER A 271 2.95 4.06 -21.34
N LEU A 272 3.18 3.69 -20.07
CA LEU A 272 4.50 3.35 -19.56
C LEU A 272 5.08 2.12 -20.29
N PRO A 273 6.42 1.96 -20.33
CA PRO A 273 7.05 0.86 -21.04
C PRO A 273 6.62 -0.53 -20.56
N GLY A 274 6.79 -1.53 -21.42
CA GLY A 274 6.31 -2.90 -21.18
C GLY A 274 6.95 -3.62 -19.99
N ASN A 275 8.11 -3.17 -19.51
CA ASN A 275 8.73 -3.72 -18.30
C ASN A 275 8.12 -3.17 -17.00
N VAL A 276 7.26 -2.14 -17.07
CA VAL A 276 6.55 -1.60 -15.91
C VAL A 276 5.27 -2.40 -15.67
N VAL A 277 5.10 -2.88 -14.43
CA VAL A 277 3.88 -3.57 -14.01
C VAL A 277 2.68 -2.62 -14.10
N LYS A 278 1.68 -3.04 -14.87
CA LYS A 278 0.38 -2.39 -14.94
C LYS A 278 -0.54 -3.10 -13.94
N CYS A 279 -1.15 -2.37 -13.02
CA CYS A 279 -1.93 -2.94 -11.93
C CYS A 279 -3.42 -3.00 -12.32
N PRO A 280 -3.97 -4.17 -12.67
CA PRO A 280 -5.38 -4.30 -13.03
C PRO A 280 -6.33 -4.31 -11.84
N HIS A 281 -5.82 -4.53 -10.62
CA HIS A 281 -6.67 -4.79 -9.46
C HIS A 281 -6.35 -3.87 -8.29
N VAL A 282 -7.38 -3.59 -7.51
CA VAL A 282 -7.31 -3.02 -6.15
C VAL A 282 -7.91 -4.01 -5.18
N ASP A 283 -7.42 -4.01 -3.95
CA ASP A 283 -7.97 -4.83 -2.90
C ASP A 283 -8.15 -4.02 -1.61
N ILE A 284 -9.15 -4.39 -0.83
CA ILE A 284 -9.58 -3.64 0.35
C ILE A 284 -9.90 -4.61 1.46
N ALA A 285 -9.15 -4.55 2.57
CA ALA A 285 -9.46 -5.26 3.80
C ALA A 285 -10.04 -4.29 4.84
N CYS A 286 -11.33 -4.43 5.11
CA CYS A 286 -12.10 -3.63 6.05
C CYS A 286 -12.13 -4.34 7.41
N ASN A 287 -11.09 -4.15 8.24
CA ASN A 287 -11.04 -4.72 9.58
C ASN A 287 -11.58 -3.73 10.62
N TYR A 288 -12.88 -3.77 10.85
CA TYR A 288 -13.57 -2.89 11.80
C TYR A 288 -13.71 -3.54 13.17
N LEU A 289 -12.57 -4.01 13.72
CA LEU A 289 -12.47 -4.90 14.88
C LEU A 289 -13.06 -6.30 14.63
N GLY A 290 -12.85 -6.88 13.45
CA GLY A 290 -13.45 -8.18 13.09
C GLY A 290 -12.55 -9.40 13.31
N ARG A 291 -11.24 -9.21 13.50
CA ARG A 291 -10.27 -10.31 13.62
C ARG A 291 -10.06 -10.76 15.06
N MET A 292 -10.52 -11.97 15.38
CA MET A 292 -10.49 -12.53 16.74
C MET A 292 -9.30 -13.46 16.98
N ASP A 293 -8.40 -13.58 16.01
CA ASP A 293 -7.24 -14.45 16.05
C ASP A 293 -5.97 -13.71 16.49
N THR A 294 -4.94 -14.43 16.95
CA THR A 294 -3.66 -13.77 17.26
C THR A 294 -2.91 -13.44 15.97
N PRO A 295 -2.16 -12.32 15.90
CA PRO A 295 -1.99 -11.29 16.94
C PRO A 295 -3.04 -10.15 16.95
N TRP A 296 -4.12 -10.21 16.19
CA TRP A 296 -5.16 -9.15 16.17
C TRP A 296 -5.98 -9.08 17.46
N ALA A 297 -6.06 -10.21 18.17
CA ALA A 297 -6.53 -10.35 19.54
C ALA A 297 -5.41 -10.92 20.44
N LEU A 298 -5.62 -10.88 21.76
CA LEU A 298 -4.63 -11.39 22.73
C LEU A 298 -4.52 -12.92 22.74
N TYR A 299 -5.58 -13.61 22.37
CA TYR A 299 -5.67 -15.07 22.27
C TYR A 299 -6.69 -15.42 21.17
N GLU A 300 -6.65 -16.65 20.66
CA GLU A 300 -7.58 -17.15 19.64
C GLU A 300 -9.04 -17.09 20.12
N GLY A 301 -9.91 -16.43 19.37
CA GLY A 301 -11.29 -16.15 19.74
C GLY A 301 -11.47 -14.98 20.72
N GLY A 302 -10.41 -14.23 21.03
CA GLY A 302 -10.42 -13.11 21.95
C GLY A 302 -11.00 -11.81 21.37
N THR A 303 -10.97 -10.74 22.16
CA THR A 303 -11.44 -9.41 21.73
C THR A 303 -10.47 -8.77 20.72
N PRO A 304 -10.93 -8.43 19.51
CA PRO A 304 -10.12 -7.74 18.51
C PRO A 304 -9.67 -6.36 18.99
N GLN A 305 -8.43 -5.97 18.70
CA GLN A 305 -7.85 -4.70 19.18
C GLN A 305 -7.41 -3.75 18.07
N VAL A 306 -7.52 -4.16 16.80
CA VAL A 306 -7.06 -3.37 15.65
C VAL A 306 -8.23 -2.98 14.77
N PHE A 307 -8.51 -1.67 14.73
CA PHE A 307 -9.43 -1.05 13.78
C PHE A 307 -8.59 -0.49 12.62
N SER A 308 -8.75 -1.07 11.43
CA SER A 308 -7.93 -0.73 10.28
C SER A 308 -8.65 -0.87 8.95
N LEU A 309 -8.18 -0.13 7.96
CA LEU A 309 -8.55 -0.27 6.56
C LEU A 309 -7.27 -0.49 5.77
N THR A 310 -7.08 -1.66 5.19
CA THR A 310 -5.96 -1.92 4.27
C THR A 310 -6.44 -1.67 2.87
N VAL A 311 -5.72 -0.84 2.12
CA VAL A 311 -5.94 -0.60 0.70
C VAL A 311 -4.73 -1.08 -0.08
N GLY A 312 -4.96 -1.86 -1.12
CA GLY A 312 -3.93 -2.43 -1.96
C GLY A 312 -4.17 -2.22 -3.45
N SER A 313 -3.11 -2.39 -4.23
CA SER A 313 -3.14 -2.32 -5.69
C SER A 313 -2.05 -3.21 -6.26
N GLY A 314 -2.37 -3.95 -7.32
CA GLY A 314 -1.42 -4.89 -7.91
C GLY A 314 -2.03 -5.84 -8.92
N MET A 315 -1.43 -7.02 -8.99
CA MET A 315 -1.76 -8.13 -9.90
C MET A 315 -2.53 -9.27 -9.20
N LEU A 316 -3.00 -9.05 -7.98
CA LEU A 316 -3.68 -10.08 -7.19
C LEU A 316 -5.09 -10.31 -7.74
N ASP A 317 -5.25 -11.36 -8.53
CA ASP A 317 -6.55 -11.96 -8.83
C ASP A 317 -6.90 -12.97 -7.73
N HIS A 318 -7.86 -12.61 -6.87
CA HIS A 318 -8.30 -13.46 -5.77
C HIS A 318 -9.12 -14.64 -6.29
N HIS A 319 -8.43 -15.76 -6.53
CA HIS A 319 -9.04 -17.05 -6.89
C HIS A 319 -9.87 -17.02 -8.20
N GLY A 320 -9.40 -16.27 -9.22
CA GLY A 320 -10.07 -16.19 -10.53
C GLY A 320 -11.40 -15.45 -10.49
N ALA A 321 -11.65 -14.65 -9.45
CA ALA A 321 -12.91 -13.95 -9.26
C ALA A 321 -12.98 -12.64 -10.05
N LEU A 322 -11.84 -12.08 -10.43
CA LEU A 322 -11.72 -10.94 -11.34
C LEU A 322 -11.21 -11.41 -12.70
N ASP A 323 -11.26 -10.56 -13.72
CA ASP A 323 -10.66 -10.94 -15.00
C ASP A 323 -9.15 -10.62 -14.99
N GLY A 324 -8.36 -11.52 -15.59
CA GLY A 324 -6.91 -11.41 -15.68
C GLY A 324 -6.25 -12.78 -15.55
N PRO A 325 -4.93 -12.86 -15.71
CA PRO A 325 -4.19 -14.07 -15.34
C PRO A 325 -4.07 -14.16 -13.81
N GLU A 326 -4.25 -15.36 -13.27
CA GLU A 326 -4.03 -15.62 -11.84
C GLU A 326 -2.55 -15.46 -11.44
N HIS A 327 -1.66 -15.69 -12.41
CA HIS A 327 -0.21 -15.67 -12.23
C HIS A 327 0.50 -15.01 -13.41
N TYR A 328 1.57 -14.29 -13.10
CA TYR A 328 2.51 -13.76 -14.07
C TYR A 328 3.81 -14.54 -14.00
N SER A 329 4.64 -14.49 -15.05
CA SER A 329 5.92 -15.18 -15.10
C SER A 329 7.02 -14.28 -15.64
N LEU A 330 8.21 -14.41 -15.08
CA LEU A 330 9.40 -13.66 -15.46
C LEU A 330 10.47 -14.64 -15.96
N ALA A 331 10.97 -14.48 -17.18
CA ALA A 331 11.95 -15.40 -17.73
C ALA A 331 13.34 -15.22 -17.06
N PRO A 332 14.24 -16.22 -17.16
CA PRO A 332 15.59 -16.11 -16.62
C PRO A 332 16.31 -14.85 -17.12
N GLY A 333 16.81 -14.03 -16.18
CA GLY A 333 17.51 -12.78 -16.49
C GLY A 333 16.63 -11.61 -16.90
N GLU A 334 15.31 -11.79 -17.01
CA GLU A 334 14.39 -10.68 -17.22
C GLU A 334 14.13 -9.90 -15.93
N GLY A 335 13.71 -8.65 -16.08
CA GLY A 335 13.34 -7.79 -14.97
C GLY A 335 12.13 -6.93 -15.24
N ILE A 336 11.44 -6.57 -14.16
CA ILE A 336 10.24 -5.73 -14.15
C ILE A 336 10.39 -4.60 -13.15
N ASP A 337 9.66 -3.51 -13.38
CA ASP A 337 9.55 -2.38 -12.47
C ASP A 337 8.13 -2.30 -11.91
N PHE A 338 7.99 -2.35 -10.59
CA PHE A 338 6.74 -1.99 -9.91
C PHE A 338 6.83 -0.54 -9.43
N ILE A 339 5.84 0.28 -9.78
CA ILE A 339 5.84 1.72 -9.47
C ILE A 339 4.58 2.08 -8.69
N SER A 340 4.74 2.86 -7.63
CA SER A 340 3.63 3.43 -6.86
C SER A 340 3.93 4.82 -6.34
N ALA A 341 2.88 5.56 -5.99
CA ALA A 341 2.93 6.83 -5.31
C ALA A 341 1.89 6.86 -4.19
N GLN A 342 2.29 7.37 -3.02
CA GLN A 342 1.44 7.49 -1.84
C GLN A 342 1.36 8.95 -1.44
N ALA A 343 0.25 9.60 -1.81
CA ALA A 343 0.00 11.00 -1.50
C ALA A 343 -0.73 11.11 -0.16
N TYR A 344 -0.32 12.06 0.68
CA TYR A 344 -1.00 12.32 1.94
C TYR A 344 -0.93 13.80 2.30
N THR A 345 -2.09 14.46 2.26
CA THR A 345 -2.16 15.92 2.38
C THR A 345 -3.48 16.37 2.98
N SER A 346 -3.50 17.60 3.50
CA SER A 346 -4.75 18.31 3.76
C SER A 346 -5.37 18.84 2.47
N TYR A 347 -6.67 19.11 2.52
CA TYR A 347 -7.40 19.80 1.46
C TYR A 347 -8.11 21.04 2.02
N ASP A 348 -7.99 22.15 1.31
CA ASP A 348 -8.46 23.45 1.80
C ASP A 348 -9.98 23.60 1.73
N ASN A 349 -10.62 22.96 0.74
CA ASN A 349 -12.04 23.17 0.47
C ASN A 349 -12.91 22.21 1.31
N PRO A 350 -13.62 22.67 2.35
CA PRO A 350 -14.41 21.80 3.22
C PRO A 350 -15.60 21.16 2.49
N ARG A 351 -15.98 21.67 1.31
CA ARG A 351 -17.02 21.02 0.48
C ARG A 351 -16.55 19.68 -0.08
N MET A 352 -15.25 19.38 -0.06
CA MET A 352 -14.70 18.07 -0.42
C MET A 352 -14.89 17.03 0.70
N SER A 353 -15.35 17.43 1.89
CA SER A 353 -15.52 16.54 3.05
C SER A 353 -16.60 15.46 2.91
N ASN A 354 -17.43 15.45 1.86
CA ASN A 354 -18.27 14.28 1.53
C ASN A 354 -17.81 13.60 0.23
N GLY A 355 -16.49 13.55 0.02
CA GLY A 355 -15.85 12.92 -1.12
C GLY A 355 -15.93 13.72 -2.41
N PHE A 356 -15.74 13.01 -3.52
CA PHE A 356 -15.67 13.55 -4.88
C PHE A 356 -16.44 12.64 -5.86
N TYR A 357 -16.66 13.11 -7.08
CA TYR A 357 -17.34 12.34 -8.14
C TYR A 357 -16.38 11.86 -9.22
N SER A 358 -15.28 12.60 -9.44
CA SER A 358 -14.33 12.33 -10.51
C SER A 358 -12.95 12.84 -10.12
N LEU A 359 -11.93 12.10 -10.56
CA LEU A 359 -10.52 12.45 -10.44
C LEU A 359 -9.96 12.60 -11.85
N GLU A 360 -9.31 13.73 -12.11
CA GLU A 360 -8.70 14.02 -13.40
C GLU A 360 -7.20 14.22 -13.26
N LYS A 361 -6.45 13.60 -14.17
CA LYS A 361 -5.02 13.82 -14.34
C LYS A 361 -4.80 15.14 -15.06
N VAL A 362 -3.90 15.97 -14.53
CA VAL A 362 -3.37 17.18 -15.17
C VAL A 362 -1.85 17.16 -15.10
N ASP A 363 -1.16 18.04 -15.84
CA ASP A 363 0.30 17.98 -16.01
C ASP A 363 1.09 17.97 -14.70
N ALA A 364 0.65 18.73 -13.69
CA ALA A 364 1.35 18.91 -12.42
C ALA A 364 0.64 18.28 -11.21
N GLY A 365 -0.34 17.41 -11.43
CA GLY A 365 -1.01 16.73 -10.33
C GLY A 365 -2.37 16.15 -10.66
N LEU A 366 -3.21 16.04 -9.63
CA LEU A 366 -4.54 15.46 -9.73
C LEU A 366 -5.61 16.43 -9.22
N VAL A 367 -6.69 16.57 -9.98
CA VAL A 367 -7.84 17.39 -9.63
C VAL A 367 -9.01 16.51 -9.21
N PHE A 368 -9.42 16.65 -7.96
CA PHE A 368 -10.59 15.99 -7.39
C PHE A 368 -11.78 16.91 -7.54
N LYS A 369 -12.83 16.50 -8.27
CA LYS A 369 -14.00 17.35 -8.52
C LYS A 369 -15.24 16.86 -7.79
N ARG A 370 -15.96 17.80 -7.19
CA ARG A 370 -17.26 17.59 -6.57
C ARG A 370 -18.19 18.76 -6.87
N THR A 371 -19.19 18.58 -7.74
CA THR A 371 -20.10 19.65 -8.17
C THR A 371 -19.32 20.88 -8.70
N LYS A 372 -19.40 22.03 -8.02
CA LYS A 372 -18.67 23.28 -8.31
C LYS A 372 -17.40 23.44 -7.45
N SER A 373 -17.01 22.42 -6.69
CA SER A 373 -15.88 22.41 -5.77
C SER A 373 -14.78 21.48 -6.30
N TYR A 374 -13.53 21.81 -6.01
CA TYR A 374 -12.41 20.94 -6.30
C TYR A 374 -11.36 20.98 -5.17
N ALA A 375 -10.51 19.95 -5.15
CA ALA A 375 -9.23 19.92 -4.46
C ALA A 375 -8.13 19.52 -5.45
N PHE A 376 -6.92 20.01 -5.22
CA PHE A 376 -5.76 19.71 -6.05
C PHE A 376 -4.68 19.06 -5.19
N VAL A 377 -4.10 17.97 -5.69
CA VAL A 377 -2.94 17.31 -5.08
C VAL A 377 -1.78 17.44 -6.05
N PRO A 378 -0.74 18.22 -5.73
CA PRO A 378 0.43 18.32 -6.59
C PRO A 378 1.19 16.98 -6.57
N CYS A 379 1.44 16.43 -7.75
CA CYS A 379 2.21 15.20 -7.92
C CYS A 379 2.70 15.07 -9.37
N ASP A 380 3.63 14.15 -9.61
CA ASP A 380 4.02 13.65 -10.92
C ASP A 380 3.20 12.38 -11.25
N PRO A 381 2.04 12.49 -11.91
CA PRO A 381 1.20 11.34 -12.25
C PRO A 381 1.82 10.47 -13.36
N SER A 382 2.91 10.91 -14.00
CA SER A 382 3.61 10.15 -15.04
C SER A 382 4.77 9.31 -14.48
N PHE A 383 5.12 9.52 -13.21
CA PHE A 383 6.27 8.90 -12.55
C PHE A 383 7.61 9.18 -13.26
N SER A 384 7.67 10.25 -14.07
CA SER A 384 8.83 10.61 -14.88
C SER A 384 10.07 10.84 -14.03
N ALA A 385 9.97 11.65 -12.97
CA ALA A 385 11.10 12.00 -12.13
C ALA A 385 11.66 10.79 -11.38
N LEU A 386 10.77 9.92 -10.88
CA LEU A 386 11.14 8.67 -10.21
C LEU A 386 11.87 7.72 -11.17
N ARG A 387 11.32 7.51 -12.38
CA ARG A 387 11.91 6.61 -13.37
C ARG A 387 13.26 7.10 -13.87
N GLU A 388 13.38 8.40 -14.15
CA GLU A 388 14.66 8.98 -14.56
C GLU A 388 15.72 8.87 -13.47
N LEU A 389 15.35 9.08 -12.21
CA LEU A 389 16.25 8.92 -11.08
C LEU A 389 16.68 7.45 -10.92
N ALA A 390 15.73 6.52 -10.95
CA ALA A 390 15.99 5.09 -10.82
C ALA A 390 16.93 4.59 -11.93
N ALA A 391 16.72 5.00 -13.19
CA ALA A 391 17.60 4.65 -14.29
C ALA A 391 19.07 5.06 -14.04
N ARG A 392 19.30 6.29 -13.53
CA ARG A 392 20.65 6.77 -13.18
C ARG A 392 21.25 5.98 -12.01
N LEU A 393 20.46 5.73 -10.96
CA LEU A 393 20.94 5.04 -9.77
C LEU A 393 21.28 3.56 -10.03
N PHE A 394 20.51 2.89 -10.89
CA PHE A 394 20.70 1.48 -11.22
C PHE A 394 21.85 1.21 -12.20
N GLN A 395 22.21 2.19 -13.03
CA GLN A 395 23.41 2.12 -13.89
C GLN A 395 24.69 2.28 -13.06
N ASN A 396 24.73 3.28 -12.19
CA ASN A 396 25.90 3.60 -11.35
C ASN A 396 26.16 2.62 -10.19
N SER A 397 25.42 1.52 -10.11
CA SER A 397 25.59 0.47 -9.08
C SER A 397 26.15 -0.84 -9.65
N GLN A 398 26.55 -0.85 -10.93
CA GLN A 398 27.30 -1.93 -11.57
C GLN A 398 28.82 -1.70 -11.61
N GLU A 399 29.27 -0.52 -11.16
CA GLU A 399 30.67 -0.20 -10.81
C GLU A 399 30.87 -0.34 -9.29
#